data_AF-A0A355F6G9-F1
#
_entry.id   AF-A0A355F6G9-F1
#
_cell.length_a   1.000
_cell.length_b   1.000
_cell.length_c   1.000
_cell.angle_alpha   90.00
_cell.angle_beta   90.00
_cell.angle_gamma   90.00
#
_symmetry.space_group_name_H-M   'P 1'
#
loop_
_entity.id
_entity.type
_entity.pdbx_description
1 polymer ?
#
loop_
_entity_poly.entity_id
_entity_poly.type
_entity_poly.pdbx_seq_one_letter_code
_entity_poly.pdbx_strand_id
1 'polypeptide(L)' 'MDPQRLKDAYQKLQLLDELSTYKVKPRPGGALVRPSQEALEQQLRDLASYTIELKEVVQELFLAIAGRPKPPEGGSAA' A
#
# COMPACT_ATOMS: atom_id res chain seq x y z
N MET A 1 19.53 -0.22 6.27
CA MET A 1 18.13 -0.03 6.68
C MET A 1 17.97 1.40 7.15
N ASP A 2 16.99 2.12 6.59
CA ASP A 2 16.62 3.48 7.00
C ASP A 2 15.35 3.40 7.88
N PRO A 3 15.46 3.64 9.21
CA PRO A 3 14.34 3.46 10.13
C PRO A 3 13.18 4.43 9.89
N GLN A 4 13.45 5.66 9.42
CA GLN A 4 12.39 6.64 9.16
C GLN A 4 11.61 6.23 7.92
N ARG A 5 12.30 5.88 6.84
CA ARG A 5 11.64 5.40 5.61
C ARG A 5 10.81 4.15 5.83
N LEU A 6 11.26 3.26 6.73
CA LEU A 6 10.48 2.08 7.10
C LEU A 6 9.19 2.46 7.83
N LYS A 7 9.27 3.40 8.78
CA LYS A 7 8.12 3.90 9.52
C LYS A 7 7.10 4.57 8.58
N ASP A 8 7.57 5.38 7.64
CA ASP A 8 6.71 6.07 6.67
C ASP A 8 5.99 5.07 5.75
N ALA A 9 6.73 4.09 5.21
CA ALA A 9 6.15 3.05 4.37
C ALA A 9 5.15 2.17 5.15
N TYR A 10 5.43 1.89 6.42
CA TYR A 10 4.49 1.19 7.29
C TYR A 10 3.21 2.00 7.55
N GLN A 11 3.31 3.31 7.77
CA GLN A 11 2.14 4.19 7.92
C GLN A 11 1.27 4.21 6.66
N LYS A 12 1.89 4.27 5.48
CA LYS A 12 1.15 4.17 4.20
C LYS A 12 0.42 2.84 4.06
N LEU A 13 1.03 1.73 4.51
CA LEU A 13 0.37 0.43 4.53
C LEU A 13 -0.87 0.43 5.42
N GLN A 14 -0.80 1.03 6.62
CA GLN A 14 -1.94 1.13 7.52
C GLN A 14 -3.08 1.97 6.92
N LEU A 15 -2.74 3.11 6.30
CA LEU A 15 -3.74 3.94 5.62
C LEU A 15 -4.43 3.21 4.46
N LEU A 16 -3.68 2.44 3.67
CA LEU A 16 -4.23 1.62 2.61
C LEU A 16 -5.22 0.58 3.16
N ASP A 17 -4.90 -0.02 4.32
CA ASP A 17 -5.76 -0.98 4.98
C ASP A 17 -7.09 -0.35 5.45
N GLU A 18 -7.00 0.80 6.12
CA GLU A 18 -8.16 1.52 6.64
C GLU A 18 -9.11 2.00 5.54
N LEU A 19 -8.58 2.49 4.42
CA LEU A 19 -9.37 3.17 3.39
C LEU A 19 -9.86 2.28 2.26
N SER A 20 -9.15 1.18 1.97
CA SER A 20 -9.35 0.46 0.71
C SER A 20 -9.51 -1.05 0.88
N THR A 21 -9.02 -1.67 1.96
CA THR A 21 -9.19 -3.12 2.17
C THR A 21 -10.67 -3.53 2.20
N TYR A 22 -11.55 -2.72 2.79
CA TYR A 22 -12.98 -3.06 2.85
C TYR A 22 -13.67 -3.10 1.47
N LYS A 23 -13.11 -2.40 0.47
CA LYS A 23 -13.66 -2.34 -0.90
C LYS A 23 -13.35 -3.63 -1.68
N VAL A 24 -12.19 -4.23 -1.40
CA VAL A 24 -11.71 -5.45 -2.05
C VAL A 24 -11.99 -6.72 -1.25
N LYS A 25 -12.33 -6.59 0.04
CA LYS A 25 -12.61 -7.73 0.91
C LYS A 25 -13.95 -8.37 0.55
N PRO A 26 -13.98 -9.66 0.17
CA PRO A 26 -15.24 -10.37 -0.04
C PRO A 26 -16.02 -10.44 1.29
N ARG A 27 -17.28 -10.01 1.27
CA ARG A 27 -18.15 -10.10 2.46
C ARG A 27 -18.58 -11.55 2.66
N PRO A 28 -18.28 -12.17 3.81
CA PRO A 28 -18.78 -13.51 4.12
C PRO A 28 -20.31 -13.49 4.21
N GLY A 29 -20.98 -14.41 3.51
CA GLY A 29 -22.44 -14.46 3.42
C GLY A 29 -23.06 -13.57 2.34
N GLY A 30 -22.26 -13.03 1.41
CA GLY A 30 -22.77 -12.33 0.23
C GLY A 30 -23.81 -13.17 -0.51
N ALA A 31 -24.95 -12.55 -0.82
CA ALA A 31 -26.10 -13.21 -1.41
C ALA A 31 -25.71 -14.07 -2.63
N LEU A 32 -26.42 -15.16 -2.87
CA LEU A 32 -26.39 -16.01 -4.07
C LEU A 32 -26.68 -15.26 -5.40
N VAL A 33 -26.71 -13.93 -5.35
CA VAL A 33 -27.05 -13.03 -6.44
C VAL A 33 -25.77 -12.64 -7.17
N ARG A 34 -25.74 -12.95 -8.46
CA ARG A 34 -24.66 -12.51 -9.36
C ARG A 34 -24.66 -10.97 -9.39
N PRO A 35 -23.53 -10.30 -9.12
CA PRO A 35 -23.45 -8.84 -9.19
C PRO A 35 -23.82 -8.35 -10.60
N SER A 36 -24.40 -7.15 -10.69
CA SER A 36 -24.60 -6.49 -11.99
C SER A 36 -23.26 -6.23 -12.67
N GLN A 37 -23.28 -6.05 -13.99
CA GLN A 37 -22.06 -5.76 -14.75
C GLN A 37 -21.39 -4.46 -14.25
N GLU A 38 -22.17 -3.42 -13.98
CA GLU A 38 -21.68 -2.14 -13.44
C GLU A 38 -21.01 -2.33 -12.07
N ALA A 39 -21.57 -3.15 -11.20
CA ALA A 39 -20.98 -3.45 -9.90
C ALA A 39 -19.67 -4.22 -10.04
N LEU A 40 -19.58 -5.14 -11.01
CA LEU A 40 -18.36 -5.88 -11.32
C LEU A 40 -17.26 -4.95 -11.85
N GLU A 41 -17.60 -4.04 -12.76
CA GLU A 41 -16.67 -3.04 -13.30
C GLU A 41 -16.14 -2.12 -12.20
N GLN A 42 -16.98 -1.69 -11.26
CA GLN A 42 -16.54 -0.90 -10.11
C GLN A 42 -15.60 -1.70 -9.19
N GLN A 43 -15.94 -2.95 -8.86
CA GLN A 43 -15.09 -3.82 -8.06
C GLN A 43 -13.72 -4.05 -8.71
N LEU A 44 -13.68 -4.19 -10.03
CA LEU A 44 -12.43 -4.32 -10.79
C LEU A 44 -11.59 -3.03 -10.74
N ARG A 45 -12.21 -1.86 -10.83
CA ARG A 45 -11.51 -0.57 -10.66
C ARG A 45 -10.95 -0.43 -9.25
N ASP A 46 -11.74 -0.74 -8.23
CA ASP A 46 -11.30 -0.68 -6.82
C ASP A 46 -10.14 -1.65 -6.57
N LEU A 47 -10.20 -2.86 -7.13
CA LEU A 47 -9.11 -3.84 -7.05
C LEU A 47 -7.85 -3.38 -7.78
N ALA A 48 -7.98 -2.79 -8.97
CA ALA A 48 -6.85 -2.24 -9.71
C ALA A 48 -6.18 -1.11 -8.94
N SER A 49 -6.95 -0.18 -8.38
CA SER A 49 -6.41 0.91 -7.54
C SER A 49 -5.69 0.37 -6.32
N TYR A 50 -6.32 -0.54 -5.56
CA TYR A 50 -5.72 -1.14 -4.38
C TYR A 50 -4.39 -1.86 -4.69
N THR A 51 -4.33 -2.62 -5.78
CA THR A 51 -3.13 -3.39 -6.14
C THR A 51 -1.97 -2.50 -6.58
N ILE A 52 -2.25 -1.38 -7.26
CA ILE A 52 -1.24 -0.38 -7.62
C ILE A 52 -0.67 0.28 -6.37
N GLU A 53 -1.54 0.77 -5.48
CA GLU A 53 -1.11 1.40 -4.21
C GLU A 53 -0.31 0.42 -3.33
N LEU A 54 -0.78 -0.83 -3.22
CA LEU A 54 -0.06 -1.87 -2.48
C LEU A 54 1.34 -2.12 -3.04
N LYS A 55 1.46 -2.20 -4.38
CA LYS A 55 2.76 -2.40 -5.04
C LYS A 55 3.73 -1.26 -4.69
N GLU A 56 3.27 -0.02 -4.71
CA GLU A 56 4.09 1.16 -4.38
C GLU A 56 4.56 1.12 -2.92
N VAL A 57 3.65 0.84 -1.98
CA VAL A 57 3.99 0.70 -0.55
C VAL A 57 5.01 -0.43 -0.32
N VAL A 58 4.81 -1.59 -0.96
CA VAL A 58 5.74 -2.72 -0.87
C VAL A 58 7.11 -2.36 -1.45
N GLN A 59 7.15 -1.67 -2.58
CA GLN A 59 8.41 -1.19 -3.15
C GLN A 59 9.16 -0.25 -2.18
N GLU A 60 8.45 0.67 -1.53
CA GLU A 60 9.02 1.55 -0.53
C GLU A 60 9.55 0.79 0.70
N LEU A 61 8.80 -0.22 1.19
CA LEU A 61 9.24 -1.11 2.27
C LEU A 61 10.54 -1.84 1.90
N PHE A 62 10.62 -2.42 0.70
CA PHE A 62 11.84 -3.08 0.23
C PHE A 62 13.02 -2.11 0.14
N LEU A 63 12.81 -0.90 -0.37
CA LEU A 63 13.85 0.13 -0.44
C LEU A 63 14.30 0.61 0.94
N ALA A 64 13.39 0.69 1.92
CA ALA A 64 13.72 1.05 3.30
C ALA A 64 14.57 -0.03 3.98
N ILE A 65 14.30 -1.31 3.69
CA ILE A 65 15.07 -2.45 4.21
C ILE A 65 16.45 -2.53 3.54
N ALA A 66 16.48 -2.49 2.20
CA ALA A 66 17.69 -2.65 1.39
C ALA A 66 18.58 -1.40 1.34
N GLY A 67 18.05 -0.23 1.69
CA GLY A 67 18.79 1.04 1.63
C GLY A 67 19.96 1.08 2.62
N ARG A 68 21.17 1.37 2.13
CA ARG A 68 22.29 1.79 3.00
C ARG A 68 21.92 3.13 3.66
N PRO A 69 22.25 3.35 4.95
CA PRO A 69 21.96 4.61 5.62
C PRO A 69 22.58 5.77 4.82
N LYS A 70 21.79 6.82 4.54
CA LYS A 70 22.28 8.05 3.92
C LYS A 70 23.32 8.66 4.89
N PRO A 71 24.56 8.95 4.45
CA PRO A 71 25.52 9.62 5.31
C PRO A 71 24.94 10.98 5.73
N PRO A 72 25.17 11.43 6.98
CA PRO A 72 24.70 12.74 7.41
C PRO A 72 25.34 13.82 6.53
N GLU A 73 24.51 14.60 5.84
CA GLU A 73 24.90 15.85 5.20
C GLU A 73 25.29 16.84 6.30
N GLY A 74 26.55 16.83 6.72
CA GLY A 74 27.02 17.70 7.81
C GLY A 74 28.48 17.58 8.21
N GLY A 75 29.30 16.79 7.52
CA GLY A 75 30.75 16.77 7.72
C GLY A 75 31.42 17.90 6.97
N SER A 76 31.26 19.14 7.44
CA SER A 76 32.23 20.20 7.18
C SER A 76 33.58 19.73 7.71
N ALA A 77 34.49 19.35 6.81
CA ALA A 77 35.90 19.19 7.14
C ALA A 77 36.62 20.44 6.63
N ALA A 78 37.19 21.12 7.62
CA ALA A 78 38.10 22.26 7.53
C ALA A 78 39.24 22.09 6.53
#